data_AF-A0A7G1ICP7-F1
#
_entry.id   AF-A0A7G1ICP7-F1
#
_cell.length_a   1.000
_cell.length_b   1.000
_cell.length_c   1.000
_cell.angle_alpha   90.00
_cell.angle_beta   90.00
_cell.angle_gamma   90.00
#
_symmetry.space_group_name_H-M   'P 1'
#
loop_
_entity.id
_entity.type
_entity.pdbx_description
1 polymer ?
#
loop_
_entity_poly.entity_id
_entity_poly.type
_entity_poly.pdbx_seq_one_letter_code
_entity_poly.pdbx_strand_id
1 'polypeptide(L)'
;MGQAAIAIARAAGAEIYATAGSPKRRQLLSDMGIDHVYDSRSIDFAEQIRRDTDGYGVDIVLNSLTGAAQRAGLELLSWGGRFVEIGKRDIYGDTKMGLFPFRRNLSFYGVDLGMMSLTHPQYIRELLSTVYRLTADGTLPMPESTHYPLADAATAIRVMGAADHTGKLILDIPRAGSSSVVLPPQQVPVFRGDGSYIITGGLGGLGLFLAEKMATAGAGRIVLSSRSAPSQRPWRQSNSSARSDPMSWWSAPISPRPAPRSGWWPMPRPPDSRCAVCSTRLPWSRTPH
;
A
#
# COMPACT_ATOMS: atom_id res chain seq x y z
N MET A 1 0.26 14.42 4.28
CA MET A 1 1.48 14.18 5.08
C MET A 1 2.07 15.49 5.56
N GLY A 2 2.44 16.42 4.67
CA GLY A 2 3.00 17.73 5.05
C GLY A 2 2.23 18.49 6.13
N GLN A 3 0.91 18.66 5.99
CA GLN A 3 0.07 19.33 7.00
C GLN A 3 0.16 18.70 8.41
N ALA A 4 0.17 17.37 8.50
CA ALA A 4 0.30 16.68 9.80
C ALA A 4 1.71 16.84 10.38
N ALA A 5 2.75 16.83 9.55
CA ALA A 5 4.12 17.09 9.97
C ALA A 5 4.28 18.52 10.51
N ILE A 6 3.66 19.50 9.84
CA ILE A 6 3.61 20.90 10.30
C ILE A 6 2.94 20.99 11.67
N ALA A 7 1.79 20.33 11.85
CA ALA A 7 1.09 20.32 13.14
C ALA A 7 1.94 19.73 14.27
N ILE A 8 2.60 18.60 14.02
CA ILE A 8 3.49 17.96 15.00
C ILE A 8 4.71 18.84 15.30
N ALA A 9 5.32 19.44 14.28
CA ALA A 9 6.45 20.35 14.44
C ALA A 9 6.07 21.59 15.28
N ARG A 10 4.89 22.17 15.04
CA ARG A 10 4.35 23.28 15.85
C ARG A 10 4.10 22.87 17.30
N ALA A 11 3.48 21.70 17.51
CA ALA A 11 3.24 21.18 18.85
C ALA A 11 4.56 20.93 19.62
N ALA A 12 5.65 20.66 18.89
CA ALA A 12 6.99 20.52 19.45
C ALA A 12 7.76 21.86 19.59
N GLY A 13 7.18 23.00 19.18
CA GLY A 13 7.83 24.31 19.20
C GLY A 13 8.95 24.47 18.17
N ALA A 14 8.96 23.66 17.11
CA ALA A 14 9.97 23.74 16.06
C ALA A 14 9.68 24.88 15.08
N GLU A 15 10.75 25.51 14.61
CA GLU A 15 10.71 26.41 13.46
C GLU A 15 10.55 25.62 12.16
N ILE A 16 9.75 26.12 11.22
CA ILE A 16 9.27 25.33 10.07
C ILE A 16 9.69 25.98 8.75
N TYR A 17 10.44 25.21 7.98
CA TYR A 17 10.83 25.51 6.60
C TYR A 17 10.09 24.53 5.68
N ALA A 18 9.10 25.01 4.93
CA ALA A 18 8.21 24.17 4.14
C ALA A 18 8.40 24.37 2.63
N THR A 19 8.17 23.32 1.85
CA THR A 19 8.22 23.40 0.38
C THR A 19 6.92 22.94 -0.25
N ALA A 20 6.51 23.57 -1.35
CA ALA A 20 5.38 23.14 -2.16
C ALA A 20 5.55 23.47 -3.65
N GLY A 21 5.11 22.56 -4.52
CA GLY A 21 5.39 22.64 -5.96
C GLY A 21 4.43 23.52 -6.79
N SER A 22 3.33 24.01 -6.22
CA SER A 22 2.42 24.92 -6.94
C SER A 22 2.21 26.23 -6.15
N PRO A 23 2.03 27.38 -6.84
CA PRO A 23 1.78 28.66 -6.17
C PRO A 23 0.58 28.60 -5.21
N LYS A 24 -0.51 27.95 -5.61
CA LYS A 24 -1.70 27.74 -4.76
C LYS A 24 -1.37 27.00 -3.46
N ARG A 25 -0.53 25.96 -3.52
CA ARG A 25 -0.11 25.21 -2.31
C ARG A 25 0.90 25.97 -1.47
N ARG A 26 1.74 26.81 -2.09
CA ARG A 26 2.64 27.72 -1.35
C ARG A 26 1.84 28.77 -0.60
N GLN A 27 0.83 29.38 -1.24
CA GLN A 27 -0.09 30.30 -0.58
C GLN A 27 -0.81 29.62 0.60
N LEU A 28 -1.30 28.39 0.42
CA LEU A 28 -1.89 27.62 1.52
C LEU A 28 -0.94 27.48 2.72
N LEU A 29 0.35 27.20 2.49
CA LEU A 29 1.34 27.11 3.57
C LEU A 29 1.54 28.46 4.28
N SER A 30 1.57 29.56 3.52
CA SER A 30 1.64 30.92 4.08
C SER A 30 0.38 31.28 4.87
N ASP A 31 -0.81 30.94 4.37
CA ASP A 31 -2.10 31.15 5.04
C ASP A 31 -2.21 30.33 6.34
N MET A 32 -1.51 29.18 6.41
CA MET A 32 -1.35 28.42 7.64
C MET A 32 -0.45 29.12 8.66
N GLY A 33 0.24 30.21 8.31
CA GLY A 33 1.18 30.96 9.16
C GLY A 33 2.59 30.37 9.14
N ILE A 34 3.05 29.87 8.00
CA ILE A 34 4.45 29.46 7.81
C ILE A 34 5.19 30.61 7.13
N ASP A 35 6.20 31.14 7.80
CA ASP A 35 6.98 32.27 7.30
C ASP A 35 7.91 31.85 6.16
N HIS A 36 8.49 30.65 6.26
CA HIS A 36 9.48 30.13 5.32
C HIS A 36 8.88 29.11 4.35
N VAL A 37 8.48 29.57 3.16
CA VAL A 37 7.84 28.77 2.12
C VAL A 37 8.60 28.82 0.79
N TYR A 38 9.00 27.65 0.27
CA TYR A 38 9.83 27.53 -0.94
C TYR A 38 9.23 26.61 -2.02
N ASP A 39 9.77 26.66 -3.24
CA ASP A 39 9.35 25.78 -4.33
C ASP A 39 9.97 24.38 -4.21
N SER A 40 9.14 23.34 -4.11
CA SER A 40 9.60 21.95 -4.02
C SER A 40 10.02 21.34 -5.36
N ARG A 41 9.83 22.03 -6.49
CA ARG A 41 10.22 21.59 -7.84
C ARG A 41 11.61 22.08 -8.25
N SER A 42 12.17 23.03 -7.52
CA SER A 42 13.55 23.47 -7.67
C SER A 42 14.41 22.91 -6.54
N ILE A 43 15.74 22.92 -6.71
CA ILE A 43 16.71 22.67 -5.64
C ILE A 43 17.07 23.96 -4.89
N ASP A 44 16.63 25.12 -5.38
CA ASP A 44 16.95 26.44 -4.81
C ASP A 44 16.46 26.62 -3.38
N PHE A 45 15.51 25.81 -2.92
CA PHE A 45 15.05 25.85 -1.53
C PHE A 45 16.21 25.64 -0.56
N ALA A 46 17.23 24.84 -0.91
CA ALA A 46 18.34 24.57 -0.02
C ALA A 46 19.17 25.83 0.24
N GLU A 47 19.50 26.59 -0.82
CA GLU A 47 20.24 27.85 -0.71
C GLU A 47 19.39 28.98 -0.11
N GLN A 48 18.07 28.96 -0.33
CA GLN A 48 17.16 29.89 0.35
C GLN A 48 17.12 29.62 1.86
N ILE A 49 16.92 28.37 2.28
CA ILE A 49 16.91 28.01 3.71
C ILE A 49 18.27 28.32 4.35
N ARG A 50 19.40 28.05 3.68
CA ARG A 50 20.71 28.46 4.20
C ARG A 50 20.81 29.95 4.45
N ARG A 51 20.28 30.79 3.55
CA ARG A 51 20.30 32.25 3.76
C ARG A 51 19.42 32.66 4.92
N ASP A 52 18.22 32.08 5.01
CA ASP A 52 17.27 32.39 6.08
C ASP A 52 17.73 31.88 7.46
N THR A 53 18.69 30.94 7.47
CA THR A 53 19.28 30.35 8.69
C THR A 53 20.73 30.80 8.95
N ASP A 54 21.19 31.88 8.30
CA ASP A 54 22.57 32.40 8.44
C ASP A 54 23.67 31.33 8.23
N GLY A 55 23.41 30.39 7.33
CA GLY A 55 24.31 29.28 6.98
C GLY A 55 24.19 28.05 7.87
N TYR A 56 23.36 28.08 8.92
CA TYR A 56 23.18 26.97 9.86
C TYR A 56 22.59 25.72 9.20
N GLY A 57 21.57 25.88 8.34
CA GLY A 57 20.80 24.78 7.79
C GLY A 57 19.65 24.36 8.71
N VAL A 58 19.36 23.06 8.81
CA VAL A 58 18.25 22.54 9.65
C VAL A 58 18.63 21.29 10.43
N ASP A 59 18.01 21.05 11.57
CA ASP A 59 18.29 19.88 12.40
C ASP A 59 17.61 18.60 11.92
N ILE A 60 16.42 18.73 11.31
CA ILE A 60 15.61 17.61 10.85
C ILE A 60 15.08 17.91 9.46
N VAL A 61 15.25 16.97 8.55
CA VAL A 61 14.59 16.99 7.24
C VAL A 61 13.62 15.84 7.16
N LEU A 62 12.33 16.14 7.04
CA LEU A 62 11.31 15.15 6.66
C LEU A 62 11.16 15.15 5.14
N ASN A 63 11.75 14.17 4.47
CA ASN A 63 11.82 14.12 3.02
C ASN A 63 10.77 13.18 2.40
N SER A 64 10.19 13.64 1.29
CA SER A 64 9.44 12.81 0.33
C SER A 64 9.81 13.11 -1.13
N LEU A 65 10.79 13.99 -1.35
CA LEU A 65 11.32 14.32 -2.66
C LEU A 65 12.38 13.30 -3.07
N THR A 66 12.77 13.34 -4.34
CA THR A 66 13.64 12.30 -4.92
C THR A 66 14.82 12.90 -5.66
N GLY A 67 15.89 12.12 -5.84
CA GLY A 67 17.03 12.50 -6.69
C GLY A 67 17.78 13.75 -6.21
N ALA A 68 17.93 14.76 -7.07
CA ALA A 68 18.69 15.97 -6.73
C ALA A 68 18.12 16.73 -5.53
N ALA A 69 16.79 16.76 -5.38
CA ALA A 69 16.13 17.42 -4.24
C ALA A 69 16.37 16.67 -2.92
N GLN A 70 16.38 15.32 -2.94
CA GLN A 70 16.74 14.52 -1.76
C GLN A 70 18.18 14.85 -1.30
N ARG A 71 19.13 14.89 -2.24
CA ARG A 71 20.53 15.26 -1.95
C ARG A 71 20.64 16.68 -1.40
N ALA A 72 19.93 17.64 -1.98
CA ALA A 72 19.91 19.02 -1.50
C ALA A 72 19.39 19.10 -0.06
N GLY A 73 18.33 18.36 0.28
CA GLY A 73 17.84 18.25 1.66
C GLY A 73 18.86 17.61 2.61
N LEU A 74 19.57 16.56 2.20
CA LEU A 74 20.61 15.93 3.02
C LEU A 74 21.78 16.90 3.29
N GLU A 75 22.18 17.66 2.28
CA GLU A 75 23.23 18.67 2.42
C GLU A 75 22.81 19.84 3.32
N LEU A 76 21.51 20.12 3.41
CA LEU A 76 20.96 21.19 4.25
C LEU A 76 21.07 20.90 5.76
N LEU A 77 21.29 19.64 6.16
CA LEU A 77 21.38 19.30 7.57
C LEU A 77 22.56 19.97 8.29
N SER A 78 22.27 20.49 9.49
CA SER A 78 23.24 20.95 10.46
C SER A 78 24.06 19.77 11.03
N TRP A 79 25.10 20.07 11.82
CA TRP A 79 25.89 19.03 12.48
C TRP A 79 25.04 18.20 13.44
N GLY A 80 25.10 16.88 13.33
CA GLY A 80 24.25 15.97 14.12
C GLY A 80 22.81 15.82 13.59
N GLY A 81 22.49 16.44 12.45
CA GLY A 81 21.15 16.47 11.89
C GLY A 81 20.59 15.09 11.48
N ARG A 82 19.27 15.01 11.41
CA ARG A 82 18.50 13.79 11.13
C ARG A 82 17.72 13.91 9.84
N PHE A 83 18.02 13.03 8.89
CA PHE A 83 17.27 12.89 7.66
C PHE A 83 16.22 11.78 7.82
N VAL A 84 14.94 12.10 7.67
CA VAL A 84 13.82 11.16 7.75
C VAL A 84 13.19 11.01 6.38
N GLU A 85 13.50 9.89 5.72
CA GLU A 85 12.99 9.54 4.39
C GLU A 85 11.68 8.75 4.53
N ILE A 86 10.59 9.28 3.98
CA ILE A 86 9.31 8.57 3.86
C ILE A 86 8.99 8.18 2.41
N GLY A 87 9.78 8.64 1.44
CA GLY A 87 9.69 8.28 0.04
C GLY A 87 10.22 6.88 -0.22
N LYS A 88 9.48 6.10 -1.01
CA LYS A 88 9.87 4.72 -1.36
C LYS A 88 10.71 4.64 -2.62
N ARG A 89 10.53 5.58 -3.56
CA ARG A 89 11.07 5.43 -4.93
C ARG A 89 12.58 5.21 -4.95
N ASP A 90 13.33 6.04 -4.24
CA ASP A 90 14.80 5.99 -4.31
C ASP A 90 15.37 4.83 -3.49
N ILE A 91 14.73 4.43 -2.38
CA ILE A 91 15.08 3.25 -1.58
C ILE A 91 14.90 1.97 -2.39
N TYR A 92 13.73 1.78 -3.01
CA TYR A 92 13.45 0.58 -3.82
C TYR A 92 14.24 0.57 -5.13
N GLY A 93 14.71 1.73 -5.58
CA GLY A 93 15.59 1.86 -6.74
C GLY A 93 17.08 1.68 -6.44
N ASP A 94 17.48 1.39 -5.19
CA ASP A 94 18.90 1.31 -4.77
C ASP A 94 19.71 2.55 -5.23
N THR A 95 19.10 3.73 -5.09
CA THR A 95 19.74 4.98 -5.48
C THR A 95 20.97 5.22 -4.60
N LYS A 96 22.12 5.46 -5.24
CA LYS A 96 23.39 5.63 -4.53
C LYS A 96 23.43 6.96 -3.77
N MET A 97 23.81 6.88 -2.50
CA MET A 97 24.02 8.02 -1.62
C MET A 97 25.49 8.11 -1.22
N GLY A 98 26.08 9.29 -1.40
CA GLY A 98 27.46 9.55 -0.98
C GLY A 98 27.56 9.60 0.54
N LEU A 99 28.64 9.05 1.11
CA LEU A 99 28.87 9.04 2.55
C LEU A 99 29.54 10.33 3.08
N PHE A 100 30.06 11.19 2.20
CA PHE A 100 30.76 12.41 2.61
C PHE A 100 29.94 13.34 3.54
N PRO A 101 28.63 13.57 3.32
CA PRO A 101 27.81 14.37 4.23
C PRO A 101 27.81 13.88 5.67
N PHE A 102 27.92 12.57 5.88
CA PHE A 102 27.87 11.92 7.19
C PHE A 102 29.09 12.22 8.07
N ARG A 103 30.15 12.84 7.52
CA ARG A 103 31.25 13.42 8.33
C ARG A 103 30.75 14.47 9.33
N ARG A 104 29.54 15.02 9.10
CA ARG A 104 28.83 15.94 10.01
C ARG A 104 28.04 15.21 11.10
N ASN A 105 28.33 13.94 11.36
CA ASN A 105 27.60 13.07 12.31
C ASN A 105 26.10 12.98 12.02
N LEU A 106 25.72 12.94 10.74
CA LEU A 106 24.32 12.87 10.32
C LEU A 106 23.74 11.47 10.59
N SER A 107 22.43 11.42 10.83
CA SER A 107 21.66 10.16 10.87
C SER A 107 20.66 10.12 9.72
N PHE A 108 20.54 8.97 9.05
CA PHE A 108 19.57 8.75 7.98
C PHE A 108 18.58 7.65 8.39
N TYR A 109 17.29 7.97 8.39
CA TYR A 109 16.20 7.09 8.76
C TYR A 109 15.30 6.84 7.56
N GLY A 110 15.29 5.62 7.03
CA GLY A 110 14.25 5.16 6.11
C GLY A 110 13.03 4.69 6.89
N VAL A 111 11.89 5.35 6.74
CA VAL A 111 10.67 5.06 7.49
C VAL A 111 9.56 4.57 6.55
N ASP A 112 9.22 3.28 6.69
CA ASP A 112 8.08 2.66 6.01
C ASP A 112 7.05 2.15 7.02
N LEU A 113 6.04 2.97 7.30
CA LEU A 113 4.97 2.62 8.25
C LEU A 113 4.20 1.37 7.82
N GLY A 114 4.13 1.06 6.52
CA GLY A 114 3.48 -0.16 6.02
C GLY A 114 4.25 -1.40 6.41
N MET A 115 5.58 -1.38 6.23
CA MET A 115 6.45 -2.47 6.67
C MET A 115 6.52 -2.57 8.20
N MET A 116 6.52 -1.44 8.91
CA MET A 116 6.47 -1.43 10.37
C MET A 116 5.16 -2.00 10.92
N SER A 117 4.04 -1.84 10.20
CA SER A 117 2.76 -2.44 10.62
C SER A 117 2.80 -3.98 10.57
N LEU A 118 3.66 -4.55 9.72
CA LEU A 118 3.87 -6.00 9.63
C LEU A 118 4.96 -6.51 10.58
N THR A 119 6.02 -5.73 10.78
CA THR A 119 7.22 -6.16 11.52
C THR A 119 7.21 -5.73 13.00
N HIS A 120 6.57 -4.60 13.32
CA HIS A 120 6.53 -3.98 14.64
C HIS A 120 5.10 -3.48 14.99
N PRO A 121 4.07 -4.35 14.95
CA PRO A 121 2.68 -3.94 15.09
C PRO A 121 2.37 -3.29 16.45
N GLN A 122 3.04 -3.68 17.53
CA GLN A 122 2.87 -3.09 18.86
C GLN A 122 3.33 -1.63 18.87
N TYR A 123 4.48 -1.34 18.27
CA TYR A 123 5.00 0.02 18.17
C TYR A 123 4.07 0.92 17.34
N ILE A 124 3.55 0.42 16.22
CA ILE A 124 2.56 1.15 15.42
C ILE A 124 1.28 1.42 16.21
N ARG A 125 0.80 0.44 16.99
CA ARG A 125 -0.38 0.64 17.86
C ARG A 125 -0.14 1.75 18.88
N GLU A 126 1.01 1.78 19.52
CA GLU A 126 1.37 2.83 20.50
C GLU A 126 1.47 4.21 19.87
N LEU A 127 2.11 4.30 18.70
CA LEU A 127 2.17 5.53 17.90
C LEU A 127 0.78 6.04 17.52
N LEU A 128 -0.08 5.17 16.99
CA LEU A 128 -1.45 5.55 16.62
C LEU A 128 -2.27 5.98 17.84
N SER A 129 -2.14 5.27 18.96
CA SER A 129 -2.81 5.64 20.22
C SER A 129 -2.37 7.03 20.71
N THR A 130 -1.08 7.35 20.57
CA THR A 130 -0.54 8.66 20.91
C THR A 130 -1.12 9.74 20.01
N VAL A 131 -1.12 9.54 18.69
CA VAL A 131 -1.68 10.51 17.74
C VAL A 131 -3.16 10.73 18.00
N TYR A 132 -3.96 9.67 18.20
CA TYR A 132 -5.38 9.80 18.47
C TYR A 132 -5.68 10.55 19.77
N ARG A 133 -4.89 10.30 20.83
CA ARG A 133 -5.01 11.04 22.08
C ARG A 133 -4.75 12.53 21.88
N LEU A 134 -3.63 12.87 21.22
CA LEU A 134 -3.26 14.26 20.93
C LEU A 134 -4.25 14.96 19.99
N THR A 135 -4.95 14.21 19.13
CA THR A 135 -6.03 14.78 18.33
C THR A 135 -7.30 14.99 19.17
N ALA A 136 -7.64 14.03 20.04
CA ALA A 136 -8.84 14.11 20.87
C ALA A 136 -8.78 15.22 21.94
N ASP A 137 -7.59 15.53 22.46
CA ASP A 137 -7.37 16.62 23.42
C ASP A 137 -7.17 17.99 22.77
N GLY A 138 -7.13 18.06 21.43
CA GLY A 138 -6.99 19.30 20.67
C GLY A 138 -5.55 19.76 20.45
N THR A 139 -4.54 19.03 20.94
CA THR A 139 -3.11 19.36 20.71
C THR A 139 -2.75 19.29 19.23
N LEU A 140 -3.24 18.27 18.52
CA LEU A 140 -3.10 18.12 17.07
C LEU A 140 -4.45 18.43 16.40
N PRO A 141 -4.48 19.30 15.37
CA PRO A 141 -5.70 19.61 14.66
C PRO A 141 -6.20 18.39 13.88
N MET A 142 -7.53 18.29 13.75
CA MET A 142 -8.12 17.30 12.85
C MET A 142 -7.73 17.63 11.39
N PRO A 143 -7.26 16.66 10.60
CA PRO A 143 -6.94 16.91 9.20
C PRO A 143 -8.19 17.33 8.44
N GLU A 144 -8.07 18.33 7.56
CA GLU A 144 -9.13 18.67 6.62
C GLU A 144 -9.49 17.43 5.78
N SER A 145 -10.79 17.18 5.62
CA SER A 145 -11.30 16.09 4.82
C SER A 145 -12.34 16.57 3.81
N THR A 146 -12.27 16.05 2.60
CA THR A 146 -13.32 16.15 1.60
C THR A 146 -14.02 14.81 1.51
N HIS A 147 -15.32 14.82 1.75
CA HIS A 147 -16.15 13.64 1.78
C HIS A 147 -16.80 13.39 0.42
N TYR A 148 -16.80 12.13 0.00
CA TYR A 148 -17.47 11.65 -1.19
C TYR A 148 -18.35 10.46 -0.80
N PRO A 149 -19.60 10.38 -1.28
CA PRO A 149 -20.37 9.14 -1.19
C PRO A 149 -19.59 7.99 -1.84
N LEU A 150 -19.73 6.76 -1.34
CA LEU A 150 -19.10 5.58 -1.94
C LEU A 150 -19.42 5.41 -3.44
N ALA A 151 -20.63 5.81 -3.87
CA ALA A 151 -21.03 5.80 -5.28
C ALA A 151 -20.14 6.67 -6.17
N ASP A 152 -19.54 7.72 -5.61
CA ASP A 152 -18.65 8.66 -6.31
C ASP A 152 -17.17 8.32 -6.16
N ALA A 153 -16.84 7.09 -5.71
CA ALA A 153 -15.46 6.66 -5.53
C ALA A 153 -14.59 6.87 -6.78
N ALA A 154 -15.13 6.65 -7.98
CA ALA A 154 -14.41 6.89 -9.22
C ALA A 154 -14.00 8.37 -9.38
N THR A 155 -14.86 9.32 -8.97
CA THR A 155 -14.55 10.75 -8.97
C THR A 155 -13.47 11.06 -7.95
N ALA A 156 -13.59 10.54 -6.71
CA ALA A 156 -12.57 10.73 -5.67
C ALA A 156 -11.19 10.21 -6.12
N ILE A 157 -11.14 9.04 -6.78
CA ILE A 157 -9.90 8.47 -7.32
C ILE A 157 -9.32 9.34 -8.43
N ARG A 158 -10.15 9.89 -9.32
CA ARG A 158 -9.69 10.83 -10.37
C ARG A 158 -9.11 12.11 -9.78
N VAL A 159 -9.79 12.71 -8.79
CA VAL A 159 -9.32 13.92 -8.08
C VAL A 159 -7.99 13.63 -7.36
N MET A 160 -7.87 12.47 -6.72
CA MET A 160 -6.61 12.02 -6.12
C MET A 160 -5.49 11.90 -7.17
N GLY A 161 -5.77 11.25 -8.31
CA GLY A 161 -4.81 11.04 -9.38
C GLY A 161 -4.35 12.32 -10.07
N ALA A 162 -5.23 13.31 -10.21
CA ALA A 162 -4.89 14.66 -10.70
C ALA A 162 -4.06 15.47 -9.69
N ALA A 163 -3.88 14.96 -8.46
CA ALA A 163 -3.30 15.69 -7.34
C ALA A 163 -4.01 17.02 -7.04
N ASP A 164 -5.28 17.16 -7.40
CA ASP A 164 -6.08 18.38 -7.17
C ASP A 164 -6.94 18.24 -5.91
N HIS A 165 -6.28 17.93 -4.79
CA HIS A 165 -6.92 17.85 -3.48
C HIS A 165 -6.01 18.47 -2.41
N THR A 166 -6.65 19.00 -1.38
CA THR A 166 -6.04 19.42 -0.13
C THR A 166 -6.60 18.54 0.97
N GLY A 167 -5.78 18.14 1.93
CA GLY A 167 -6.22 17.25 3.01
C GLY A 167 -6.48 15.81 2.55
N LYS A 168 -7.44 15.16 3.20
CA LYS A 168 -7.79 13.74 3.00
C LYS A 168 -9.10 13.59 2.23
N LEU A 169 -9.13 12.68 1.26
CA LEU A 169 -10.38 12.26 0.63
C LEU A 169 -10.97 11.09 1.42
N ILE A 170 -12.21 11.22 1.85
CA ILE A 170 -12.93 10.21 2.64
C ILE A 170 -14.11 9.69 1.82
N LEU A 171 -14.24 8.36 1.75
CA LEU A 171 -15.42 7.72 1.16
C LEU A 171 -16.40 7.36 2.26
N ASP A 172 -17.58 7.95 2.20
CA ASP A 172 -18.66 7.68 3.14
C ASP A 172 -19.35 6.38 2.76
N ILE A 173 -19.27 5.40 3.66
CA ILE A 173 -19.91 4.09 3.52
C ILE A 173 -21.26 4.15 4.26
N PRO A 174 -22.40 4.10 3.54
CA PRO A 174 -23.71 4.11 4.19
C PRO A 174 -23.88 2.83 5.04
N ARG A 175 -24.40 2.98 6.26
CA ARG A 175 -24.62 1.86 7.20
C ARG A 175 -25.74 0.92 6.76
N ALA A 176 -26.63 1.38 5.88
CA ALA A 176 -27.74 0.63 5.31
C ALA A 176 -28.08 1.18 3.91
N GLY A 177 -28.67 0.33 3.08
CA GLY A 177 -29.09 0.69 1.71
C GLY A 177 -28.54 -0.28 0.66
N SER A 178 -28.93 -0.03 -0.58
CA SER A 178 -28.44 -0.77 -1.75
C SER A 178 -27.94 0.23 -2.79
N SER A 179 -26.80 -0.05 -3.41
CA SER A 179 -26.29 0.70 -4.56
C SER A 179 -26.23 -0.21 -5.78
N SER A 180 -26.58 0.32 -6.95
CA SER A 180 -26.38 -0.37 -8.23
C SER A 180 -25.03 0.03 -8.79
N VAL A 181 -24.20 -0.96 -9.12
CA VAL A 181 -22.87 -0.73 -9.71
C VAL A 181 -22.79 -1.49 -11.02
N VAL A 182 -22.27 -0.84 -12.05
CA VAL A 182 -21.98 -1.49 -13.33
C VAL A 182 -20.72 -2.32 -13.17
N LEU A 183 -20.86 -3.65 -13.23
CA LEU A 183 -19.74 -4.57 -13.27
C LEU A 183 -19.44 -4.94 -14.72
N PRO A 184 -18.15 -5.07 -15.11
CA PRO A 184 -17.78 -5.77 -16.32
C PRO A 184 -18.43 -7.16 -16.31
N PRO A 185 -19.00 -7.66 -17.44
CA PRO A 185 -19.66 -8.96 -17.49
C PRO A 185 -18.81 -10.11 -16.94
N GLN A 186 -17.48 -10.02 -17.06
CA GLN A 186 -16.52 -11.02 -16.58
C GLN A 186 -16.42 -11.10 -15.05
N GLN A 187 -16.86 -10.07 -14.33
CA GLN A 187 -16.82 -9.98 -12.87
C GLN A 187 -18.15 -10.31 -12.22
N VAL A 188 -19.20 -10.55 -13.01
CA VAL A 188 -20.49 -10.97 -12.48
C VAL A 188 -20.36 -12.44 -12.06
N PRO A 189 -20.55 -12.79 -10.78
CA PRO A 189 -20.64 -14.18 -10.38
C PRO A 189 -21.90 -14.78 -11.01
N VAL A 190 -21.70 -15.54 -12.09
CA VAL A 190 -22.79 -16.16 -12.86
C VAL A 190 -23.49 -17.27 -12.06
N PHE A 191 -22.75 -17.91 -11.15
CA PHE A 191 -23.26 -18.99 -10.31
C PHE A 191 -23.10 -18.64 -8.83
N ARG A 192 -24.18 -18.86 -8.09
CA ARG A 192 -24.19 -18.85 -6.63
C ARG A 192 -23.57 -20.14 -6.08
N GLY A 193 -22.71 -20.00 -5.07
CA GLY A 193 -22.11 -21.11 -4.32
C GLY A 193 -23.10 -21.87 -3.43
N ASP A 194 -24.27 -21.29 -3.13
CA ASP A 194 -25.38 -21.94 -2.43
C ASP A 194 -26.46 -22.47 -3.40
N GLY A 195 -26.29 -22.28 -4.71
CA GLY A 195 -27.25 -22.66 -5.73
C GLY A 195 -27.15 -24.14 -6.16
N SER A 196 -28.25 -24.67 -6.71
CA SER A 196 -28.30 -25.99 -7.34
C SER A 196 -28.69 -25.86 -8.81
N TYR A 197 -27.94 -26.52 -9.70
CA TYR A 197 -28.07 -26.41 -11.15
C TYR A 197 -28.24 -27.79 -11.77
N ILE A 198 -29.23 -27.96 -12.66
CA ILE A 198 -29.46 -29.22 -13.38
C ILE A 198 -29.01 -29.06 -14.83
N ILE A 199 -28.15 -29.97 -15.30
CA ILE A 199 -27.74 -30.06 -16.71
C ILE A 199 -28.37 -31.30 -17.33
N THR A 200 -29.35 -31.09 -18.21
CA THR A 200 -29.98 -32.16 -18.99
C THR A 200 -29.08 -32.57 -20.15
N GLY A 201 -28.86 -33.87 -20.35
CA GLY A 201 -27.78 -34.36 -21.23
C GLY A 201 -26.39 -34.15 -20.63
N GLY A 202 -26.30 -33.99 -19.30
CA GLY A 202 -25.09 -33.58 -18.59
C GLY A 202 -23.90 -34.53 -18.70
N LEU A 203 -24.14 -35.79 -19.09
CA LEU A 203 -23.08 -36.79 -19.30
C LEU A 203 -22.51 -36.81 -20.73
N GLY A 204 -23.02 -35.97 -21.64
CA GLY A 204 -22.40 -35.75 -22.96
C GLY A 204 -21.19 -34.81 -22.88
N GLY A 205 -20.38 -34.75 -23.93
CA GLY A 205 -19.14 -33.93 -23.95
C GLY A 205 -19.37 -32.45 -23.63
N LEU A 206 -20.41 -31.83 -24.20
CA LEU A 206 -20.78 -30.45 -23.90
C LEU A 206 -21.33 -30.28 -22.48
N GLY A 207 -22.11 -31.24 -21.99
CA GLY A 207 -22.69 -31.22 -20.65
C GLY A 207 -21.61 -31.29 -19.56
N LEU A 208 -20.63 -32.17 -19.73
CA LEU A 208 -19.47 -32.29 -18.83
C LEU A 208 -18.57 -31.07 -18.89
N PHE A 209 -18.30 -30.54 -20.10
CA PHE A 209 -17.54 -29.31 -20.27
C PHE A 209 -18.21 -28.12 -19.55
N LEU A 210 -19.53 -27.97 -19.73
CA LEU A 210 -20.29 -26.92 -19.04
C LEU A 210 -20.25 -27.13 -17.52
N ALA A 211 -20.45 -28.36 -17.03
CA ALA A 211 -20.38 -28.70 -15.61
C ALA A 211 -19.01 -28.33 -14.99
N GLU A 212 -17.90 -28.61 -15.70
CA GLU A 212 -16.56 -28.23 -15.28
C GLU A 212 -16.38 -26.71 -15.19
N LYS A 213 -16.90 -25.97 -16.17
CA LYS A 213 -16.86 -24.50 -16.16
C LYS A 213 -17.72 -23.92 -15.04
N MET A 214 -18.91 -24.47 -14.81
CA MET A 214 -19.79 -24.07 -13.71
C MET A 214 -19.13 -24.32 -12.35
N ALA A 215 -18.50 -25.47 -12.15
CA ALA A 215 -17.79 -25.79 -10.91
C ALA A 215 -16.61 -24.84 -10.68
N THR A 216 -15.81 -24.57 -11.72
CA THR A 216 -14.67 -23.63 -11.65
C THR A 216 -15.13 -22.19 -11.34
N ALA A 217 -16.30 -21.81 -11.85
CA ALA A 217 -16.91 -20.50 -11.62
C ALA A 217 -17.67 -20.41 -10.28
N GLY A 218 -17.59 -21.44 -9.41
CA GLY A 218 -18.11 -21.38 -8.04
C GLY A 218 -19.57 -21.84 -7.87
N ALA A 219 -20.13 -22.60 -8.81
CA ALA A 219 -21.44 -23.21 -8.62
C ALA A 219 -21.46 -24.18 -7.41
N GLY A 220 -22.48 -24.09 -6.57
CA GLY A 220 -22.61 -24.91 -5.37
C GLY A 220 -22.82 -26.40 -5.63
N ARG A 221 -23.97 -26.74 -6.23
CA ARG A 221 -24.36 -28.13 -6.56
C ARG A 221 -24.70 -28.25 -8.03
N ILE A 222 -24.10 -29.23 -8.71
CA ILE A 222 -24.37 -29.52 -10.12
C ILE A 222 -24.94 -30.94 -10.22
N VAL A 223 -26.13 -31.06 -10.78
CA VAL A 223 -26.83 -32.33 -11.00
C VAL A 223 -26.81 -32.62 -12.50
N LEU A 224 -26.23 -33.76 -12.88
CA LEU A 224 -26.17 -34.18 -14.28
C LEU A 224 -27.27 -35.21 -14.53
N SER A 225 -28.15 -34.90 -15.47
CA SER A 225 -29.21 -35.80 -15.89
C SER A 225 -28.93 -36.33 -17.28
N SER A 226 -29.05 -37.65 -17.48
CA SER A 226 -28.79 -38.32 -18.75
C SER A 226 -29.66 -39.57 -18.91
N ARG A 227 -29.93 -39.94 -20.17
CA ARG A 227 -30.58 -41.21 -20.53
C ARG A 227 -29.60 -42.38 -20.58
N SER A 228 -28.31 -42.10 -20.75
CA SER A 228 -27.26 -43.11 -20.81
C SER A 228 -26.43 -43.07 -19.53
N ALA A 229 -25.97 -44.24 -19.07
CA ALA A 229 -25.14 -44.38 -17.88
C ALA A 229 -23.77 -43.67 -18.05
N PRO A 230 -23.11 -43.23 -16.95
CA PRO A 230 -21.78 -42.64 -17.01
C PRO A 230 -20.77 -43.61 -17.62
N SER A 231 -20.09 -43.19 -18.70
CA SER A 231 -19.00 -43.99 -19.28
C SER A 231 -17.67 -43.65 -18.58
N GLN A 232 -16.81 -44.64 -18.32
CA GLN A 232 -15.48 -44.41 -17.73
C GLN A 232 -14.47 -43.76 -18.71
N ARG A 233 -14.87 -43.48 -19.95
CA ARG A 233 -13.98 -42.91 -20.96
C ARG A 233 -13.83 -41.40 -20.73
N PRO A 234 -12.60 -40.85 -20.81
CA PRO A 234 -12.40 -39.40 -20.82
C PRO A 234 -13.21 -38.75 -21.93
N TRP A 235 -13.98 -37.70 -21.61
CA TRP A 235 -14.89 -37.05 -22.55
C TRP A 235 -14.19 -36.51 -23.81
N ARG A 236 -12.87 -36.28 -23.75
CA ARG A 236 -12.03 -35.90 -24.90
C ARG A 236 -12.01 -36.94 -26.04
N GLN A 237 -12.54 -38.15 -25.83
CA GLN A 237 -12.54 -39.24 -26.82
C GLN A 237 -13.92 -39.82 -27.11
N SER A 238 -15.00 -39.28 -26.54
CA SER A 238 -16.34 -39.87 -26.63
C SER A 238 -17.23 -39.12 -27.63
N ASN A 239 -17.07 -39.42 -28.92
CA ASN A 239 -18.07 -39.18 -29.96
C ASN A 239 -18.37 -40.50 -30.66
N SER A 240 -19.36 -41.27 -30.17
CA SER A 240 -20.18 -42.18 -31.00
C SER A 240 -21.25 -42.92 -30.18
N SER A 241 -22.47 -42.89 -30.72
CA SER A 241 -23.65 -43.74 -30.51
C SER A 241 -24.34 -43.75 -29.14
N ALA A 242 -25.56 -43.20 -29.11
CA ALA A 242 -26.54 -43.36 -28.04
C ALA A 242 -27.56 -44.45 -28.37
N ARG A 243 -27.88 -45.33 -27.41
CA ARG A 243 -29.12 -46.11 -27.37
C ARG A 243 -29.93 -45.73 -26.14
N SER A 244 -31.24 -45.79 -26.29
CA SER A 244 -32.30 -45.32 -25.39
C SER A 244 -32.57 -46.27 -24.23
N ASP A 245 -32.50 -45.75 -23.01
CA ASP A 245 -32.92 -46.40 -21.75
C ASP A 245 -33.30 -45.30 -20.71
N PRO A 246 -33.96 -45.64 -19.57
CA PRO A 246 -34.64 -44.67 -18.72
C PRO A 246 -33.70 -43.65 -18.06
N MET A 247 -34.27 -42.47 -17.78
CA MET A 247 -33.57 -41.30 -17.23
C MET A 247 -32.98 -41.61 -15.85
N SER A 248 -31.65 -41.56 -15.75
CA SER A 248 -30.91 -41.82 -14.50
C SER A 248 -30.40 -40.51 -13.89
N TRP A 249 -30.59 -40.36 -12.59
CA TRP A 249 -30.18 -39.19 -11.82
C TRP A 249 -28.88 -39.49 -11.09
N TRP A 250 -27.85 -38.67 -11.33
CA TRP A 250 -26.55 -38.84 -10.68
C TRP A 250 -26.18 -37.56 -9.93
N SER A 251 -25.98 -37.70 -8.63
CA SER A 251 -25.45 -36.65 -7.75
C SER A 251 -24.07 -37.09 -7.26
N ALA A 252 -23.02 -36.37 -7.64
CA ALA A 252 -21.72 -36.49 -6.99
C ALA A 252 -21.52 -35.30 -6.04
N PRO A 253 -21.12 -35.52 -4.77
CA PRO A 253 -20.67 -34.42 -3.93
C PRO A 253 -19.42 -33.82 -4.58
N ILE A 254 -19.48 -32.52 -4.90
CA ILE A 254 -18.28 -31.75 -5.26
C ILE A 254 -17.54 -31.53 -3.95
N SER A 255 -16.53 -32.35 -3.68
CA SER A 255 -15.60 -32.07 -2.59
C SER A 255 -14.90 -30.74 -2.92
N PRO A 256 -14.97 -29.72 -2.05
CA PRO A 256 -14.17 -28.53 -2.28
C PRO A 256 -12.71 -28.98 -2.32
N ARG A 257 -12.02 -28.69 -3.43
CA ARG A 257 -10.56 -28.76 -3.41
C ARG A 257 -10.11 -27.94 -2.20
N PRO A 258 -9.11 -28.40 -1.43
CA PRO A 258 -8.48 -27.53 -0.46
C PRO A 258 -8.08 -26.27 -1.23
N ALA A 259 -8.42 -25.11 -0.66
CA ALA A 259 -8.02 -23.81 -1.19
C ALA A 259 -6.57 -23.92 -1.68
N PRO A 260 -6.18 -23.28 -2.80
CA PRO A 260 -4.77 -23.18 -3.12
C PRO A 260 -4.10 -22.73 -1.83
N ARG A 261 -3.19 -23.56 -1.29
CA ARG A 261 -2.30 -23.11 -0.24
C ARG A 261 -1.60 -21.93 -0.88
N SER A 262 -2.10 -20.73 -0.59
CA SER A 262 -1.37 -19.51 -0.77
C SER A 262 -0.05 -19.80 -0.10
N GLY A 263 1.00 -19.92 -0.90
CA GLY A 263 2.36 -20.10 -0.45
C GLY A 263 2.80 -18.84 0.28
N TRP A 264 2.23 -18.62 1.46
CA TRP A 264 2.82 -17.85 2.52
C TRP A 264 3.76 -18.82 3.19
N TRP A 265 5.00 -18.81 2.70
CA TRP A 265 6.11 -19.23 3.52
C TRP A 265 5.98 -18.53 4.88
N PRO A 266 5.94 -19.25 6.02
CA PRO A 266 6.16 -18.60 7.29
C PRO A 266 7.58 -18.03 7.23
N MET A 267 7.71 -16.71 7.09
CA MET A 267 8.98 -16.06 7.36
C MET A 267 9.37 -16.44 8.80
N PRO A 268 10.59 -16.94 9.02
CA PRO A 268 11.06 -17.21 10.37
C PRO A 268 10.97 -15.92 11.17
N ARG A 269 10.37 -16.00 12.37
CA ARG A 269 10.47 -14.94 13.38
C ARG A 269 11.95 -14.60 13.52
N PRO A 270 12.38 -13.33 13.44
CA PRO A 270 13.73 -13.00 13.82
C PRO A 270 13.91 -13.44 15.28
N PRO A 271 14.95 -14.23 15.61
CA PRO A 271 15.27 -14.47 16.99
C PRO A 271 15.63 -13.13 17.65
N ASP A 272 15.24 -13.01 18.91
CA ASP A 272 15.64 -11.93 19.80
C ASP A 272 17.11 -11.55 19.59
N SER A 273 17.33 -10.27 19.35
CA SER A 273 18.55 -9.50 19.64
C SER A 273 19.87 -10.29 19.78
N ARG A 274 20.78 -10.12 18.79
CA ARG A 274 22.23 -9.87 18.95
C ARG A 274 22.94 -9.97 17.60
N CYS A 275 23.52 -8.86 17.11
CA CYS A 275 24.88 -8.85 16.56
C CYS A 275 25.35 -7.41 16.30
N ALA A 276 26.23 -6.91 17.17
CA ALA A 276 27.08 -5.77 16.85
C ALA A 276 28.29 -6.33 16.10
N VAL A 277 28.34 -6.16 14.78
CA VAL A 277 29.58 -6.40 14.02
C VAL A 277 30.46 -5.18 14.23
N CYS A 278 31.32 -5.24 15.24
CA CYS A 278 32.35 -4.23 15.48
C CYS A 278 33.53 -4.52 14.54
N SER A 279 33.61 -3.83 13.39
CA SER A 279 34.80 -3.92 12.53
C SER A 279 35.87 -2.94 13.02
N THR A 280 36.63 -3.33 14.03
CA THR A 280 37.88 -2.63 14.37
C THR A 280 39.00 -3.15 13.46
N ARG A 281 39.37 -2.38 12.43
CA ARG A 281 40.72 -2.49 11.85
C ARG A 281 41.69 -1.73 12.76
N LEU A 282 42.43 -2.47 13.58
CA LEU A 282 43.64 -1.96 14.21
C LEU A 282 44.70 -1.72 13.12
N PRO A 283 45.44 -0.60 13.15
CA PRO A 283 46.53 -0.37 12.21
C PRO A 283 47.68 -1.35 12.51
N TRP A 284 48.08 -2.11 11.50
CA TRP A 284 49.36 -2.82 11.53
C TRP A 284 50.48 -1.77 11.46
N SER A 285 51.04 -1.43 12.62
CA SER A 285 52.39 -0.88 12.72
C SER A 285 53.38 -2.04 12.62
N ARG A 286 54.12 -2.12 11.51
CA ARG A 286 55.40 -2.85 11.44
C ARG A 286 56.44 -2.02 10.70
N THR A 287 57.24 -1.30 11.47
CA THR A 287 58.69 -1.19 11.28
C THR A 287 59.31 -1.52 12.63
N PRO A 288 60.22 -2.51 12.68
CA PRO A 288 61.62 -2.12 12.76
C PRO A 288 62.58 -3.07 12.01
N HIS A 289 63.44 -2.47 11.18
CA HIS A 289 64.92 -2.58 11.15
C HIS A 289 65.43 -2.05 9.81
#